data_AF-A0A822FBK4-F1
#
_entry.id   AF-A0A822FBK4-F1
#
_cell.length_a   1.000
_cell.length_b   1.000
_cell.length_c   1.000
_cell.angle_alpha   90.00
_cell.angle_beta   90.00
_cell.angle_gamma   90.00
#
_symmetry.space_group_name_H-M   'P 1'
#
loop_
_entity.id
_entity.type
_entity.pdbx_description
1 polymer ?
#
loop_
_entity_poly.entity_id
_entity_poly.type
_entity_poly.pdbx_seq_one_letter_code
_entity_poly.pdbx_strand_id
1 'polypeptide(L)'
;SLFQGFIHDCPTGRLDKKKFVEIYRQFYPNGKADNYCKYTFNRFDTNNDGIIDFQEFLLAIAATSQGPLDDRLTAVFNMYDFSHNGVIEQKELTTIITAMYDLVGETDRK
;
A
#
# COMPACT_ATOMS: atom_id res chain seq x y z
N SER A 1 -6.87 -6.98 -8.19
CA SER A 1 -7.06 -6.49 -6.80
C SER A 1 -6.16 -5.27 -6.56
N LEU A 2 -6.41 -4.46 -5.51
CA LEU A 2 -5.53 -3.32 -5.15
C LEU A 2 -4.06 -3.75 -4.95
N PHE A 3 -3.83 -5.00 -4.51
CA PHE A 3 -2.51 -5.60 -4.36
C PHE A 3 -1.86 -5.82 -5.73
N GLN A 4 -2.57 -6.44 -6.68
CA GLN A 4 -2.05 -6.61 -8.04
C GLN A 4 -1.75 -5.27 -8.73
N GLY A 5 -2.56 -4.23 -8.49
CA GLY A 5 -2.30 -2.88 -9.00
C GLY A 5 -1.05 -2.26 -8.38
N PHE A 6 -0.93 -2.35 -7.04
CA PHE A 6 0.25 -1.86 -6.34
C PHE A 6 1.54 -2.58 -6.79
N ILE A 7 1.50 -3.91 -6.96
CA ILE A 7 2.65 -4.69 -7.43
C ILE A 7 2.95 -4.44 -8.91
N HIS A 8 1.95 -4.19 -9.75
CA HIS A 8 2.16 -3.79 -11.14
C HIS A 8 2.94 -2.46 -11.22
N ASP A 9 2.56 -1.48 -10.40
CA ASP A 9 3.17 -0.14 -10.42
C ASP A 9 4.47 -0.07 -9.60
N CYS A 10 4.60 -0.92 -8.58
CA CYS A 10 5.74 -1.07 -7.68
C CYS A 10 6.16 -2.55 -7.59
N PRO A 11 6.92 -3.07 -8.58
CA PRO A 11 7.29 -4.50 -8.64
C PRO A 11 8.11 -5.00 -7.45
N THR A 12 8.76 -4.08 -6.74
CA THR A 12 9.55 -4.35 -5.54
C THR A 12 8.69 -4.46 -4.26
N GLY A 13 7.38 -4.22 -4.35
CA GLY A 13 6.49 -4.09 -3.19
C GLY A 13 6.76 -2.87 -2.32
N ARG A 14 7.61 -1.94 -2.80
CA ARG A 14 8.06 -0.76 -2.07
C ARG A 14 7.78 0.47 -2.91
N LEU A 15 7.05 1.43 -2.33
CA LEU A 15 6.80 2.72 -2.95
C LEU A 15 7.70 3.78 -2.30
N ASP A 16 8.83 4.08 -2.94
CA ASP A 16 9.72 5.14 -2.47
C ASP A 16 9.20 6.54 -2.82
N LYS A 17 9.77 7.56 -2.16
CA LYS A 17 9.35 8.94 -2.33
C LYS A 17 9.47 9.45 -3.77
N LYS A 18 10.46 8.98 -4.53
CA LYS A 18 10.69 9.40 -5.91
C LYS A 18 9.59 8.84 -6.80
N LYS A 19 9.29 7.55 -6.67
CA LYS A 19 8.23 6.86 -7.40
C LYS A 19 6.85 7.42 -7.04
N PHE A 20 6.61 7.73 -5.76
CA PHE A 20 5.38 8.37 -5.29
C PHE A 20 5.13 9.72 -5.99
N VAL A 21 6.17 10.57 -6.10
CA VAL A 21 6.10 11.84 -6.83
C VAL A 21 5.87 11.62 -8.33
N GLU A 22 6.53 10.64 -8.94
CA GLU A 22 6.35 10.30 -10.36
C GLU A 22 4.90 9.91 -10.67
N ILE A 23 4.29 9.06 -9.83
CA ILE A 23 2.88 8.66 -9.97
C ILE A 23 1.97 9.90 -9.90
N TYR A 24 2.13 10.75 -8.89
CA TYR A 24 1.30 11.95 -8.75
C TYR A 24 1.49 12.96 -9.90
N ARG A 25 2.69 13.06 -10.48
CA ARG A 25 2.93 13.88 -11.68
C ARG A 25 2.22 13.35 -12.92
N GLN A 26 2.04 12.03 -13.04
CA GLN A 26 1.25 11.46 -14.15
C GLN A 26 -0.23 11.82 -14.05
N PHE A 27 -0.80 11.84 -12.84
CA PHE A 27 -2.20 12.23 -12.62
C PHE A 27 -2.43 13.75 -12.66
N TYR A 28 -1.42 14.55 -12.30
CA TYR A 28 -1.50 16.01 -12.24
C TYR A 28 -0.33 16.67 -12.99
N PRO A 29 -0.21 16.51 -14.31
CA PRO A 29 0.98 16.91 -15.09
C PRO A 29 1.26 18.42 -15.09
N ASN A 30 0.23 19.24 -14.87
CA ASN A 30 0.35 20.70 -14.80
C ASN A 30 0.41 21.23 -13.34
N GLY A 31 0.38 20.34 -12.35
CA GLY A 31 0.37 20.68 -10.92
C GLY A 31 1.76 20.70 -10.30
N LYS A 32 1.90 21.37 -9.15
CA LYS A 32 3.11 21.30 -8.31
C LYS A 32 2.98 20.16 -7.30
N ALA A 33 3.12 18.93 -7.79
CA ALA A 33 2.95 17.71 -7.00
C ALA A 33 4.01 17.56 -5.88
N ASP A 34 5.21 18.11 -6.04
CA ASP A 34 6.35 17.89 -5.15
C ASP A 34 6.10 18.22 -3.67
N ASN A 35 5.53 19.41 -3.39
CA ASN A 35 5.26 19.82 -2.01
C ASN A 35 4.17 18.95 -1.38
N TYR A 36 3.09 18.70 -2.12
CA TYR A 36 2.02 17.83 -1.66
C TYR A 36 2.54 16.42 -1.37
N CYS A 37 3.23 15.81 -2.33
CA CYS A 37 3.83 14.49 -2.18
C CYS A 37 4.78 14.42 -1.00
N LYS A 38 5.59 15.45 -0.75
CA LYS A 38 6.49 15.48 0.41
C LYS A 38 5.74 15.41 1.74
N TYR A 39 4.64 16.16 1.90
CA TYR A 39 3.85 16.13 3.14
C TYR A 39 3.03 14.86 3.29
N THR A 40 2.41 14.40 2.21
CA THR A 40 1.55 13.23 2.21
C THR A 40 2.34 11.93 2.37
N PHE A 41 3.52 11.83 1.73
CA PHE A 41 4.41 10.68 1.90
C PHE A 41 4.84 10.49 3.36
N ASN A 42 5.34 11.56 3.98
CA ASN A 42 5.75 11.53 5.39
C ASN A 42 4.60 11.24 6.37
N ARG A 43 3.34 11.33 5.92
CA ARG A 43 2.18 10.99 6.73
C ARG A 43 1.82 9.51 6.62
N PHE A 44 2.17 8.87 5.52
CA PHE A 44 1.91 7.45 5.27
C PHE A 44 3.08 6.55 5.68
N ASP A 45 4.31 7.04 5.51
CA ASP A 45 5.55 6.45 6.06
C ASP A 45 5.56 6.67 7.58
N THR A 46 4.90 5.76 8.30
CA THR A 46 4.69 5.83 9.75
C THR A 46 5.91 5.40 10.53
N ASN A 47 6.71 4.50 9.97
CA ASN A 47 7.95 4.02 10.57
C ASN A 47 9.16 4.92 10.24
N ASN A 48 9.01 5.88 9.30
CA ASN A 48 10.03 6.82 8.82
C ASN A 48 11.24 6.15 8.16
N ASP A 49 11.05 5.01 7.50
CA ASP A 49 12.11 4.30 6.78
C ASP A 49 12.32 4.85 5.35
N GLY A 50 11.49 5.80 4.92
CA GLY A 50 11.55 6.43 3.61
C GLY A 50 10.87 5.62 2.50
N ILE A 51 10.12 4.57 2.86
CA ILE A 51 9.38 3.68 1.99
C ILE A 51 7.93 3.66 2.48
N ILE A 52 6.96 3.57 1.56
CA ILE A 52 5.59 3.16 1.91
C ILE A 52 5.49 1.69 1.57
N ASP A 53 5.42 0.84 2.59
CA ASP A 53 5.17 -0.58 2.41
C ASP A 53 3.68 -0.84 2.12
N PHE A 54 3.33 -2.10 1.87
CA PHE A 54 1.95 -2.44 1.54
C PHE A 54 0.96 -2.22 2.70
N GLN A 55 1.40 -2.38 3.95
CA GLN A 55 0.57 -2.15 5.13
C GLN A 55 0.29 -0.65 5.29
N GLU A 56 1.31 0.18 5.14
CA GLU A 56 1.19 1.65 5.13
C GLU A 56 0.37 2.15 3.95
N PHE A 57 0.50 1.53 2.77
CA PHE A 57 -0.33 1.81 1.61
C PHE A 57 -1.81 1.51 1.89
N LEU A 58 -2.13 0.40 2.54
CA LEU A 58 -3.51 0.07 2.93
C LEU A 58 -4.08 1.05 3.95
N LEU A 59 -3.29 1.43 4.95
CA LEU A 59 -3.67 2.44 5.92
C LEU A 59 -3.88 3.80 5.26
N ALA A 60 -3.03 4.17 4.31
CA ALA A 60 -3.16 5.38 3.50
C ALA A 60 -4.44 5.36 2.67
N ILE A 61 -4.76 4.24 2.01
CA ILE A 61 -6.01 4.04 1.28
C ILE A 61 -7.19 4.20 2.24
N ALA A 62 -7.19 3.55 3.40
CA ALA A 62 -8.27 3.68 4.39
C ALA A 62 -8.40 5.11 4.95
N ALA A 63 -7.29 5.82 5.14
CA ALA A 63 -7.28 7.19 5.65
C ALA A 63 -7.73 8.23 4.61
N THR A 64 -7.48 7.98 3.32
CA THR A 64 -7.75 8.94 2.23
C THR A 64 -8.93 8.60 1.34
N SER A 65 -9.49 7.39 1.47
CA SER A 65 -10.73 7.02 0.79
C SER A 65 -11.89 7.87 1.31
N GLN A 66 -12.72 8.32 0.37
CA GLN A 66 -13.95 9.05 0.65
C GLN A 66 -15.01 8.06 1.17
N GLY A 67 -15.73 8.45 2.21
CA GLY A 67 -16.86 7.67 2.75
C GLY A 67 -16.75 7.37 4.26
N PRO A 68 -17.81 6.79 4.84
CA PRO A 68 -17.84 6.34 6.23
C PRO A 68 -16.66 5.43 6.60
N LEU A 69 -16.23 5.45 7.86
CA LEU A 69 -15.13 4.59 8.34
C LEU A 69 -15.40 3.10 8.10
N ASP A 70 -16.65 2.66 8.32
CA ASP A 70 -17.04 1.26 8.14
C ASP A 70 -16.86 0.75 6.71
N ASP A 71 -17.18 1.57 5.71
CA ASP A 71 -17.00 1.21 4.30
C ASP A 71 -15.52 1.05 3.95
N ARG A 72 -14.66 1.88 4.56
CA ARG A 72 -13.21 1.87 4.34
C ARG A 72 -12.55 0.67 5.02
N LEU A 73 -12.97 0.34 6.24
CA LEU A 73 -12.55 -0.86 6.95
C LEU A 73 -13.02 -2.12 6.23
N THR A 74 -14.24 -2.12 5.69
CA THR A 74 -14.78 -3.23 4.90
C THR A 74 -13.96 -3.47 3.62
N ALA A 75 -13.55 -2.40 2.93
CA ALA A 75 -12.71 -2.51 1.75
C ALA A 75 -11.34 -3.13 2.05
N VAL A 76 -10.69 -2.73 3.16
CA VAL A 76 -9.43 -3.34 3.62
C VAL A 76 -9.65 -4.79 4.05
N PHE A 77 -10.73 -5.07 4.78
CA PHE A 77 -11.06 -6.42 5.26
C PHE A 77 -11.27 -7.40 4.11
N ASN A 78 -12.09 -7.02 3.11
CA ASN A 78 -12.34 -7.82 1.91
C ASN A 78 -11.09 -8.10 1.07
N MET A 79 -10.02 -7.37 1.33
CA MET A 79 -8.75 -7.56 0.67
C MET A 79 -7.91 -8.69 1.28
N TYR A 80 -8.10 -8.97 2.58
CA TYR A 80 -7.48 -10.06 3.29
C TYR A 80 -8.34 -11.34 3.28
N ASP A 81 -9.67 -11.21 3.28
CA ASP A 81 -10.61 -12.34 3.20
C ASP A 81 -10.87 -12.72 1.73
N PHE A 82 -10.04 -13.61 1.19
CA PHE A 82 -10.15 -14.13 -0.18
C PHE A 82 -11.34 -15.06 -0.36
N SER A 83 -11.70 -15.78 0.70
CA SER A 83 -12.79 -16.73 0.69
C SER A 83 -14.16 -16.07 0.79
N HIS A 84 -14.19 -14.77 1.15
CA HIS A 84 -15.39 -13.97 1.37
C HIS A 84 -16.33 -14.59 2.40
N ASN A 85 -15.77 -15.27 3.41
CA ASN A 85 -16.53 -15.93 4.46
C ASN A 85 -16.79 -15.00 5.66
N GLY A 86 -16.30 -13.77 5.61
CA GLY A 86 -16.45 -12.76 6.66
C GLY A 86 -15.44 -12.89 7.80
N VAL A 87 -14.43 -13.74 7.67
CA VAL A 87 -13.34 -13.90 8.64
C VAL A 87 -11.99 -13.99 7.93
N ILE A 88 -10.96 -13.31 8.44
CA ILE A 88 -9.60 -13.48 7.91
C ILE A 88 -9.01 -14.74 8.52
N GLU A 89 -8.91 -15.80 7.74
CA GLU A 89 -8.35 -17.07 8.17
C GLU A 89 -6.80 -17.02 8.19
N GLN A 90 -6.19 -17.82 9.06
CA GLN A 90 -4.73 -17.91 9.16
C GLN A 90 -4.07 -18.19 7.80
N LYS A 91 -4.68 -19.02 6.96
CA LYS A 91 -4.18 -19.35 5.62
C LYS A 91 -4.14 -18.13 4.70
N GLU A 92 -5.11 -17.24 4.81
CA GLU A 92 -5.26 -16.06 3.96
C GLU A 92 -4.23 -15.00 4.37
N LEU A 93 -4.10 -14.79 5.68
CA LEU A 93 -3.06 -13.95 6.25
C LEU A 93 -1.65 -14.49 5.91
N THR A 94 -1.44 -15.80 6.04
CA THR A 94 -0.16 -16.46 5.71
C THR A 94 0.12 -16.34 4.22
N THR A 95 -0.88 -16.47 3.35
CA THR A 95 -0.70 -16.30 1.90
C THR A 95 -0.22 -14.90 1.57
N ILE A 96 -0.83 -13.88 2.18
CA ILE A 96 -0.43 -12.48 1.98
C ILE A 96 0.98 -12.22 2.54
N ILE A 97 1.26 -12.68 3.75
CA ILE A 97 2.55 -12.49 4.42
C ILE A 97 3.66 -13.24 3.67
N THR A 98 3.44 -14.48 3.26
CA THR A 98 4.40 -15.26 2.46
C THR A 98 4.63 -14.60 1.10
N ALA A 99 3.58 -14.14 0.43
CA ALA A 99 3.73 -13.38 -0.81
C ALA A 99 4.54 -12.09 -0.60
N MET A 100 4.41 -11.42 0.55
CA MET A 100 5.28 -10.29 0.91
C MET A 100 6.73 -10.72 1.10
N TYR A 101 6.99 -11.82 1.82
CA TYR A 101 8.35 -12.33 2.06
C TYR A 101 9.04 -12.78 0.76
N ASP A 102 8.34 -13.52 -0.10
CA ASP A 102 8.85 -13.98 -1.39
C ASP A 102 9.16 -12.81 -2.33
N LEU A 103 8.39 -11.72 -2.22
CA LEU A 103 8.55 -10.50 -3.00
C LEU A 103 9.72 -9.62 -2.51
N VAL A 104 9.96 -9.56 -1.19
CA VAL A 104 11.08 -8.81 -0.60
C VAL A 104 12.44 -9.41 -1.00
N GLY A 105 12.47 -10.72 -1.28
CA GLY A 105 13.68 -11.42 -1.70
C GLY A 105 14.71 -11.53 -0.59
N GLU A 106 15.66 -12.46 -0.76
CA GLU A 106 16.74 -12.80 0.16
C GLU A 106 17.79 -11.67 0.39
N THR A 107 17.40 -10.40 0.46
CA THR A 107 18.31 -9.26 0.69
C THR A 107 18.66 -9.02 2.16
N ASP A 108 17.97 -9.68 3.11
CA ASP A 108 18.26 -9.60 4.55
C ASP A 108 18.56 -10.97 5.21
N ARG A 109 19.10 -11.95 4.46
CA ARG A 109 19.78 -13.09 5.11
C ARG A 109 21.21 -12.69 5.47
N LYS A 110 21.41 -12.21 6.70
CA LYS A 110 22.69 -12.32 7.41
C LYS A 110 22.65 -13.47 8.39
#